data_AF-A0A3N4E0J9-F1
#
_entry.id   AF-A0A3N4E0J9-F1
#
_cell.length_a   1.000
_cell.length_b   1.000
_cell.length_c   1.000
_cell.angle_alpha   90.00
_cell.angle_beta   90.00
_cell.angle_gamma   90.00
#
_symmetry.space_group_name_H-M   'P 1'
#
loop_
_entity.id
_entity.type
_entity.pdbx_description
1 polymer ?
#
loop_
_entity_poly.entity_id
_entity_poly.type
_entity_poly.pdbx_seq_one_letter_code
_entity_poly.pdbx_strand_id
1 'polypeptide(L)'
;MFSMFKKVDVEVFPEVVGSLAHDSKPLAGIKLKRGYKYSGVMEDIEWDYTTTDDEGKFSFPEIIYRTNHPNKPFAETRVAQAIKVAEGDYTDTFLWSTVTRGEKHISYLVERLAQLDCDLANEAISQEIIDEEFPSGVVRYQVFSICSWPELEKLEIEKQKKFGE
;
A
#
# COMPACT_ATOMS: atom_id res chain seq x y z
N MET A 1 33.03 -21.42 -11.46
CA MET A 1 32.00 -20.65 -12.19
C MET A 1 31.28 -19.76 -11.19
N PHE A 2 31.61 -18.47 -11.17
CA PHE A 2 30.93 -17.51 -10.30
C PHE A 2 29.68 -17.02 -11.04
N SER A 3 28.52 -17.64 -10.77
CA SER A 3 27.26 -17.04 -11.17
C SER A 3 27.08 -15.78 -10.32
N MET A 4 27.45 -14.64 -10.90
CA MET A 4 27.21 -13.34 -10.32
C MET A 4 25.69 -13.14 -10.34
N PHE A 5 25.00 -13.45 -9.24
CA PHE A 5 23.55 -13.28 -9.12
C PHE A 5 23.20 -11.83 -9.42
N LYS A 6 22.67 -11.56 -10.62
CA LYS A 6 22.30 -10.22 -11.06
C LYS A 6 21.29 -9.63 -10.08
N LYS A 7 21.45 -8.36 -9.75
CA LYS A 7 20.44 -7.62 -8.98
C LYS A 7 19.27 -7.28 -9.91
N VAL A 8 18.07 -7.41 -9.40
CA VAL A 8 16.80 -6.99 -10.01
C VAL A 8 16.22 -5.84 -9.20
N ASP A 9 15.30 -5.10 -9.82
CA ASP A 9 14.58 -4.02 -9.18
C ASP A 9 13.26 -4.57 -8.63
N VAL A 10 13.10 -4.46 -7.32
CA VAL A 10 11.89 -4.84 -6.59
C VAL A 10 11.11 -3.56 -6.30
N GLU A 11 9.85 -3.53 -6.75
CA GLU A 11 8.93 -2.41 -6.60
C GLU A 11 8.23 -2.54 -5.23
N VAL A 12 8.75 -1.83 -4.22
CA VAL A 12 8.44 -2.07 -2.80
C VAL A 12 7.23 -1.28 -2.31
N PHE A 13 7.10 0.00 -2.67
CA PHE A 13 5.92 0.80 -2.34
C PHE A 13 5.61 1.71 -3.52
N PRO A 14 4.40 1.62 -4.13
CA PRO A 14 4.00 2.53 -5.18
C PRO A 14 4.10 4.00 -4.78
N GLU A 15 4.11 4.87 -5.78
CA GLU A 15 3.76 6.28 -5.55
C GLU A 15 2.40 6.36 -4.83
N VAL A 16 2.30 7.30 -3.91
CA VAL A 16 1.11 7.54 -3.10
C VAL A 16 0.68 8.99 -3.29
N VAL A 17 -0.59 9.19 -3.56
CA VAL A 17 -1.23 10.50 -3.60
C VAL A 17 -2.56 10.40 -2.85
N GLY A 18 -2.84 11.36 -1.97
CA GLY A 18 -4.09 11.35 -1.23
C GLY A 18 -4.44 12.63 -0.51
N SER A 19 -5.59 12.58 0.16
CA SER A 19 -6.14 13.60 1.05
C SER A 19 -6.40 13.03 2.43
N LEU A 20 -6.25 13.88 3.45
CA LEU A 20 -6.59 13.57 4.83
C LEU A 20 -7.56 14.63 5.37
N ALA A 21 -8.67 14.16 5.91
CA ALA A 21 -9.70 14.96 6.54
C ALA A 21 -10.09 14.42 7.92
N HIS A 22 -10.87 15.20 8.66
CA HIS A 22 -11.63 14.76 9.82
C HIS A 22 -13.02 15.37 9.77
N ASP A 23 -14.06 14.54 9.77
CA ASP A 23 -15.45 14.97 9.54
C ASP A 23 -15.57 15.82 8.25
N SER A 24 -14.94 15.34 7.18
CA SER A 24 -14.87 15.93 5.83
C SER A 24 -14.22 17.31 5.77
N LYS A 25 -13.53 17.73 6.84
CA LYS A 25 -12.72 18.96 6.85
C LYS A 25 -11.26 18.60 6.61
N PRO A 26 -10.60 19.20 5.60
CA PRO A 26 -9.18 18.95 5.35
C PRO A 26 -8.30 19.22 6.57
N LEU A 27 -7.33 18.34 6.82
CA LEU A 27 -6.38 18.47 7.91
C LEU A 27 -5.01 18.87 7.39
N ALA A 28 -4.65 20.14 7.58
CA ALA A 28 -3.36 20.69 7.21
C ALA A 28 -2.29 20.43 8.29
N GLY A 29 -1.03 20.31 7.86
CA GLY A 29 0.12 20.21 8.76
C GLY A 29 0.24 18.87 9.51
N ILE A 30 -0.52 17.85 9.13
CA ILE A 30 -0.44 16.53 9.72
C ILE A 30 0.76 15.79 9.15
N LYS A 31 1.67 15.37 10.03
CA LYS A 31 2.82 14.57 9.64
C LYS A 31 2.41 13.10 9.52
N LEU A 32 2.69 12.55 8.35
CA LEU A 32 2.44 11.15 8.04
C LEU A 32 3.75 10.40 7.94
N LYS A 33 3.72 9.11 8.26
CA LYS A 33 4.82 8.17 8.04
C LYS A 33 4.35 7.02 7.17
N ARG A 34 5.14 6.67 6.18
CA ARG A 34 4.94 5.50 5.33
C ARG A 34 6.04 4.49 5.63
N GLY A 35 5.63 3.26 5.90
CA GLY A 35 6.48 2.18 6.33
C GLY A 35 6.48 1.04 5.32
N TYR A 36 7.65 0.46 5.05
CA TYR A 36 7.77 -0.72 4.21
C TYR A 36 8.82 -1.70 4.72
N LYS A 37 8.59 -2.98 4.44
CA LYS A 37 9.55 -4.04 4.73
C LYS A 37 9.52 -5.11 3.66
N TYR A 38 10.65 -5.30 2.98
CA TYR A 38 10.84 -6.42 2.06
C TYR A 38 11.46 -7.62 2.81
N SER A 39 10.68 -8.69 2.93
CA SER A 39 11.03 -9.88 3.70
C SER A 39 12.32 -10.51 3.19
N GLY A 40 13.19 -10.95 4.12
CA GLY A 40 14.46 -11.58 3.76
C GLY A 40 15.54 -10.63 3.21
N VAL A 41 15.25 -9.34 3.11
CA VAL A 41 16.19 -8.29 2.69
C VAL A 41 16.36 -7.22 3.76
N MET A 42 15.26 -6.76 4.33
CA MET A 42 15.26 -5.72 5.37
C MET A 42 15.09 -6.36 6.74
N GLU A 43 15.93 -5.97 7.70
CA GLU A 43 15.84 -6.43 9.09
C GLU A 43 14.63 -5.80 9.78
N ASP A 44 14.47 -4.48 9.66
CA ASP A 44 13.41 -3.69 10.24
C ASP A 44 12.48 -3.08 9.19
N ILE A 45 11.42 -2.40 9.65
CA ILE A 45 10.57 -1.56 8.79
C ILE A 45 11.30 -0.24 8.57
N GLU A 46 11.49 0.13 7.32
CA GLU A 46 11.99 1.45 6.93
C GLU A 46 10.84 2.44 6.87
N TRP A 47 11.09 3.69 7.28
CA TRP A 47 10.09 4.75 7.33
C TRP A 47 10.54 6.00 6.59
N ASP A 48 9.65 6.57 5.79
CA ASP A 48 9.74 7.93 5.27
C ASP A 48 8.51 8.75 5.68
N TYR A 49 8.60 10.07 5.49
CA TYR A 49 7.65 11.03 6.05
C TYR A 49 7.23 12.07 5.02
N THR A 50 6.00 12.54 5.17
CA THR A 50 5.47 13.70 4.46
C THR A 50 4.56 14.49 5.39
N THR A 51 4.10 15.65 4.95
CA THR A 51 3.18 16.49 5.71
C THR A 51 2.05 16.95 4.79
N THR A 52 0.82 16.94 5.30
CA THR A 52 -0.33 17.42 4.54
C THR A 52 -0.26 18.93 4.32
N ASP A 53 -0.65 19.38 3.12
CA ASP A 53 -0.74 20.80 2.77
C ASP A 53 -2.01 21.47 3.33
N ASP A 54 -2.23 22.75 3.00
CA ASP A 54 -3.39 23.53 3.46
C ASP A 54 -4.74 22.96 2.98
N GLU A 55 -4.74 22.12 1.94
CA GLU A 55 -5.92 21.41 1.42
C GLU A 55 -6.00 19.97 1.96
N GLY A 56 -5.16 19.61 2.94
CA GLY A 56 -5.09 18.27 3.51
C GLY A 56 -4.47 17.23 2.59
N LYS A 57 -3.86 17.62 1.47
CA LYS A 57 -3.29 16.70 0.48
C LYS A 57 -1.87 16.30 0.85
N PHE A 58 -1.49 15.08 0.48
CA PHE A 58 -0.15 14.56 0.67
C PHE A 58 0.28 13.65 -0.48
N SER A 59 1.59 13.46 -0.60
CA SER A 59 2.15 12.46 -1.50
C SER A 59 3.42 11.84 -0.94
N PHE A 60 3.71 10.64 -1.44
CA PHE A 60 4.98 9.97 -1.26
C PHE A 60 5.48 9.42 -2.61
N PRO A 61 6.79 9.53 -2.93
CA PRO A 61 7.34 9.01 -4.18
C PRO A 61 7.36 7.48 -4.19
N GLU A 62 7.43 6.87 -5.36
CA GLU A 62 7.65 5.41 -5.50
C GLU A 62 8.96 4.96 -4.84
N ILE A 63 8.96 3.74 -4.29
CA ILE A 63 10.14 3.09 -3.71
C ILE A 63 10.48 1.82 -4.48
N ILE A 64 11.64 1.85 -5.13
CA ILE A 64 12.25 0.71 -5.81
C ILE A 64 13.52 0.31 -5.07
N TYR A 65 13.69 -0.99 -4.80
CA TYR A 65 14.86 -1.53 -4.12
C TYR A 65 15.60 -2.54 -5.00
N ARG A 66 16.90 -2.30 -5.20
CA ARG A 66 17.73 -3.14 -6.09
C ARG A 66 18.48 -4.23 -5.32
N THR A 67 18.08 -5.47 -5.52
CA THR A 67 18.59 -6.63 -4.76
C THR A 67 18.68 -7.89 -5.61
N ASN A 68 19.50 -8.86 -5.21
CA ASN A 68 19.53 -10.19 -5.82
C ASN A 68 18.75 -11.24 -5.00
N HIS A 69 18.07 -10.82 -3.92
CA HIS A 69 17.32 -11.72 -3.05
C HIS A 69 16.31 -12.61 -3.79
N PRO A 70 15.51 -12.10 -4.75
CA PRO A 70 14.57 -12.94 -5.49
C PRO A 70 15.22 -14.10 -6.26
N ASN A 71 16.49 -13.95 -6.65
CA ASN A 71 17.23 -14.98 -7.37
C ASN A 71 17.77 -16.10 -6.47
N LYS A 72 17.54 -16.03 -5.15
CA LYS A 72 17.97 -17.06 -4.20
C LYS A 72 16.94 -18.20 -4.15
N PRO A 73 17.37 -19.46 -4.05
CA PRO A 73 16.45 -20.57 -3.80
C PRO A 73 15.63 -20.33 -2.52
N PHE A 74 14.32 -20.57 -2.59
CA PHE A 74 13.38 -20.39 -1.48
C PHE A 74 13.33 -18.96 -0.91
N ALA A 75 13.66 -17.96 -1.73
CA ALA A 75 13.52 -16.55 -1.36
C ALA A 75 12.07 -16.24 -0.96
N GLU A 76 11.93 -15.53 0.17
CA GLU A 76 10.66 -14.97 0.59
C GLU A 76 10.49 -13.60 -0.08
N THR A 77 9.38 -13.39 -0.76
CA THR A 77 9.18 -12.20 -1.61
C THR A 77 8.01 -11.34 -1.17
N ARG A 78 7.61 -11.44 0.10
CA ARG A 78 6.57 -10.58 0.68
C ARG A 78 7.07 -9.17 0.98
N VAL A 79 6.23 -8.18 0.64
CA VAL A 79 6.43 -6.78 0.98
C VAL A 79 5.28 -6.32 1.88
N ALA A 80 5.62 -5.90 3.10
CA ALA A 80 4.66 -5.26 4.00
C ALA A 80 4.69 -3.75 3.77
N GLN A 81 3.51 -3.12 3.77
CA GLN A 81 3.31 -1.68 3.51
C GLN A 81 2.34 -1.11 4.53
N ALA A 82 2.61 0.09 5.03
CA ALA A 82 1.68 0.83 5.88
C ALA A 82 1.83 2.35 5.71
N ILE A 83 0.75 3.09 5.93
CA ILE A 83 0.76 4.55 6.06
C ILE A 83 0.02 4.89 7.35
N LYS A 84 0.60 5.76 8.19
CA LYS A 84 0.02 6.17 9.46
C LYS A 84 0.27 7.64 9.75
N VAL A 85 -0.50 8.19 10.68
CA VAL A 85 -0.15 9.46 11.34
C VAL A 85 1.10 9.25 12.19
N ALA A 86 2.10 10.13 12.04
CA ALA A 86 3.40 10.00 12.66
C ALA A 86 3.44 10.54 14.10
N GLU A 87 2.79 11.66 14.35
CA GLU A 87 2.80 12.39 15.62
C GLU A 87 1.52 13.24 15.79
N GLY A 88 1.24 13.70 17.01
CA GLY A 88 0.07 14.50 17.37
C GLY A 88 -1.11 13.68 17.90
N ASP A 89 -2.31 14.27 17.89
CA ASP A 89 -3.50 13.70 18.54
C ASP A 89 -3.98 12.38 17.92
N TYR A 90 -3.64 12.15 16.64
CA TYR A 90 -4.04 10.97 15.88
C TYR A 90 -2.91 9.96 15.70
N THR A 91 -1.81 10.08 16.46
CA THR A 91 -0.60 9.25 16.33
C THR A 91 -0.93 7.76 16.19
N ASP A 92 -0.24 7.10 15.26
CA ASP A 92 -0.37 5.67 14.95
C ASP A 92 -1.72 5.22 14.39
N THR A 93 -2.65 6.13 14.12
CA THR A 93 -3.82 5.85 13.28
C THR A 93 -3.35 5.42 11.89
N PHE A 94 -3.74 4.22 11.49
CA PHE A 94 -3.43 3.67 10.18
C PHE A 94 -4.38 4.25 9.13
N LEU A 95 -3.81 4.79 8.06
CA LEU A 95 -4.54 5.18 6.87
C LEU A 95 -4.69 4.00 5.91
N TRP A 96 -3.60 3.24 5.76
CA TRP A 96 -3.49 2.10 4.84
C TRP A 96 -2.54 1.04 5.42
N SER A 97 -2.83 -0.24 5.17
CA SER A 97 -1.89 -1.34 5.40
C SER A 97 -2.20 -2.54 4.52
N THR A 98 -1.15 -3.17 3.97
CA THR A 98 -1.28 -4.42 3.22
C THR A 98 0.02 -5.22 3.24
N VAL A 99 -0.06 -6.50 2.87
CA VAL A 99 1.09 -7.35 2.58
C VAL A 99 0.91 -7.95 1.20
N THR A 100 1.84 -7.68 0.31
CA THR A 100 1.85 -8.20 -1.06
C THR A 100 2.95 -9.23 -1.23
N ARG A 101 2.94 -9.94 -2.36
CA ARG A 101 4.00 -10.87 -2.74
C ARG A 101 4.45 -10.59 -4.16
N GLY A 102 5.75 -10.67 -4.39
CA GLY A 102 6.34 -10.53 -5.72
C GLY A 102 7.31 -9.37 -5.79
N GLU A 103 7.78 -9.09 -7.00
CA GLU A 103 8.78 -8.06 -7.28
C GLU A 103 8.18 -6.81 -7.93
N LYS A 104 6.92 -6.91 -8.37
CA LYS A 104 6.23 -5.89 -9.15
C LYS A 104 5.03 -5.36 -8.39
N HIS A 105 4.73 -4.10 -8.62
CA HIS A 105 3.52 -3.49 -8.12
C HIS A 105 2.28 -4.19 -8.70
N ILE A 106 1.26 -4.33 -7.86
CA ILE A 106 -0.04 -4.86 -8.25
C ILE A 106 -0.87 -3.67 -8.73
N SER A 107 -1.31 -3.71 -9.98
CA SER A 107 -2.06 -2.62 -10.64
C SER A 107 -3.23 -2.11 -9.79
N TYR A 108 -4.03 -3.02 -9.22
CA TYR A 108 -5.18 -2.70 -8.37
C TYR A 108 -4.81 -1.95 -7.08
N LEU A 109 -3.60 -2.14 -6.55
CA LEU A 109 -3.11 -1.41 -5.37
C LEU A 109 -2.50 -0.07 -5.75
N VAL A 110 -1.80 0.00 -6.89
CA VAL A 110 -1.28 1.26 -7.44
C VAL A 110 -2.42 2.23 -7.68
N GLU A 111 -3.51 1.78 -8.30
CA GLU A 111 -4.68 2.62 -8.59
C GLU A 111 -5.33 3.15 -7.31
N ARG A 112 -5.31 2.39 -6.21
CA ARG A 112 -5.85 2.84 -4.91
C ARG A 112 -4.92 3.83 -4.22
N LEU A 113 -3.63 3.53 -4.18
CA LEU A 113 -2.62 4.37 -3.54
C LEU A 113 -2.44 5.71 -4.24
N ALA A 114 -2.75 5.81 -5.54
CA ALA A 114 -2.71 7.05 -6.32
C ALA A 114 -3.90 8.02 -6.06
N GLN A 115 -4.88 7.62 -5.24
CA GLN A 115 -6.09 8.42 -4.96
C GLN A 115 -6.67 8.04 -3.59
N LEU A 116 -5.83 8.01 -2.56
CA LEU A 116 -6.28 7.81 -1.18
C LEU A 116 -7.16 8.98 -0.75
N ASP A 117 -8.43 8.74 -0.45
CA ASP A 117 -9.30 9.74 0.18
C ASP A 117 -9.65 9.30 1.60
N CYS A 118 -8.93 9.84 2.58
CA CYS A 118 -8.96 9.39 3.97
C CYS A 118 -9.66 10.39 4.87
N ASP A 119 -10.56 9.89 5.73
CA ASP A 119 -11.17 10.67 6.80
C ASP A 119 -10.94 9.96 8.14
N LEU A 120 -10.38 10.66 9.13
CA LEU A 120 -10.11 10.12 10.45
C LEU A 120 -11.38 9.80 11.26
N ALA A 121 -12.54 10.31 10.84
CA ALA A 121 -13.84 9.94 11.41
C ALA A 121 -14.38 8.62 10.84
N ASN A 122 -13.81 8.11 9.74
CA ASN A 122 -14.25 6.84 9.16
C ASN A 122 -13.82 5.65 10.01
N GLU A 123 -14.66 4.62 10.02
CA GLU A 123 -14.29 3.32 10.55
C GLU A 123 -13.27 2.65 9.60
N ALA A 124 -12.23 2.05 10.17
CA ALA A 124 -11.27 1.30 9.40
C ALA A 124 -11.86 -0.04 8.94
N ILE A 125 -11.77 -0.31 7.64
CA ILE A 125 -12.28 -1.54 7.03
C ILE A 125 -11.13 -2.43 6.57
N SER A 126 -11.30 -3.74 6.74
CA SER A 126 -10.49 -4.75 6.05
C SER A 126 -11.27 -5.18 4.82
N GLN A 127 -10.78 -4.80 3.64
CA GLN A 127 -11.36 -5.12 2.36
C GLN A 127 -10.51 -6.15 1.63
N GLU A 128 -11.18 -7.03 0.90
CA GLU A 128 -10.53 -7.95 -0.02
C GLU A 128 -10.64 -7.43 -1.45
N ILE A 129 -9.49 -7.26 -2.09
CA ILE A 129 -9.37 -6.85 -3.49
C ILE A 129 -9.15 -8.10 -4.33
N ILE A 130 -10.00 -8.29 -5.33
CA ILE A 130 -9.91 -9.42 -6.25
C ILE A 130 -9.15 -9.01 -7.50
N ASP A 131 -8.10 -9.77 -7.79
CA ASP A 131 -7.29 -9.69 -9.00
C ASP A 131 -7.62 -10.89 -9.91
N GLU A 132 -8.24 -10.60 -11.05
CA GLU A 132 -8.69 -11.59 -12.04
C GLU A 132 -7.71 -11.75 -13.21
N GLU A 133 -6.50 -11.19 -13.14
CA GLU A 133 -5.53 -11.24 -14.25
C GLU A 133 -4.87 -12.63 -14.45
N PHE A 134 -5.19 -13.61 -13.60
CA PHE A 134 -4.54 -14.92 -13.63
C PHE A 134 -5.38 -15.98 -14.37
N PRO A 135 -4.79 -16.73 -15.34
CA PRO A 135 -5.51 -17.78 -16.07
C PRO A 135 -6.03 -18.93 -15.19
N SER A 136 -5.44 -19.13 -14.01
CA SER A 136 -5.74 -20.24 -13.09
C SER A 136 -6.77 -19.91 -12.02
N GLY A 137 -7.34 -18.70 -12.01
CA GLY A 137 -8.31 -18.27 -11.01
C GLY A 137 -8.11 -16.81 -10.60
N VAL A 138 -8.52 -16.46 -9.38
CA VAL A 138 -8.34 -15.12 -8.84
C VAL A 138 -7.32 -15.11 -7.71
N VAL A 139 -6.59 -14.00 -7.59
CA VAL A 139 -5.76 -13.70 -6.42
C VAL A 139 -6.51 -12.69 -5.55
N ARG A 140 -6.41 -12.84 -4.24
CA ARG A 140 -7.11 -12.01 -3.27
C ARG A 140 -6.08 -11.29 -2.40
N TYR A 141 -6.16 -9.97 -2.36
CA TYR A 141 -5.29 -9.14 -1.51
C TYR A 141 -6.11 -8.56 -0.37
N GLN A 142 -5.57 -8.65 0.84
CA GLN A 142 -6.17 -8.07 2.03
C GLN A 142 -5.60 -6.67 2.24
N VAL A 143 -6.49 -5.69 2.32
CA VAL A 143 -6.17 -4.28 2.55
C VAL A 143 -6.93 -3.79 3.76
N PHE A 144 -6.21 -3.18 4.69
CA PHE A 144 -6.79 -2.44 5.80
C PHE A 144 -6.70 -0.94 5.50
N SER A 145 -7.80 -0.21 5.61
CA SER A 145 -7.84 1.22 5.28
C SER A 145 -9.00 1.95 5.96
N ILE A 146 -8.80 3.21 6.33
CA ILE A 146 -9.91 4.16 6.64
C ILE A 146 -10.31 4.97 5.41
N CYS A 147 -9.48 4.93 4.37
CA CYS A 147 -9.67 5.65 3.13
C CYS A 147 -10.68 4.92 2.24
N SER A 148 -11.34 5.68 1.39
CA SER A 148 -12.43 5.20 0.53
C SER A 148 -12.12 5.43 -0.96
N TRP A 149 -12.73 4.60 -1.80
CA TRP A 149 -12.64 4.69 -3.26
C TRP A 149 -13.99 4.37 -3.89
N PRO A 150 -14.95 5.31 -3.91
CA PRO A 150 -16.34 5.01 -4.24
C PRO A 150 -16.54 4.26 -5.57
N GLU A 151 -15.75 4.58 -6.60
CA GLU A 151 -15.85 3.90 -7.90
C GLU A 151 -15.17 2.53 -7.90
N LEU A 152 -13.99 2.40 -7.27
CA LEU A 152 -13.29 1.11 -7.19
C LEU A 152 -14.03 0.13 -6.29
N GLU A 153 -14.66 0.59 -5.22
CA GLU A 153 -15.47 -0.21 -4.32
C GLU A 153 -16.69 -0.81 -5.02
N LYS A 154 -17.35 -0.05 -5.91
CA LYS A 154 -18.42 -0.59 -6.76
C LYS A 154 -17.91 -1.71 -7.65
N LEU A 155 -16.74 -1.54 -8.27
CA LEU A 155 -16.12 -2.58 -9.09
C LEU A 155 -15.78 -3.83 -8.26
N GLU A 156 -15.24 -3.67 -7.04
CA GLU A 156 -14.99 -4.81 -6.16
C GLU A 156 -16.28 -5.52 -5.75
N ILE A 157 -17.38 -4.80 -5.51
CA ILE A 157 -18.69 -5.44 -5.24
C ILE A 157 -19.12 -6.31 -6.43
N GLU A 158 -18.92 -5.86 -7.66
CA GLU A 158 -19.21 -6.66 -8.85
C GLU A 158 -18.32 -7.89 -8.97
N LYS A 159 -17.01 -7.74 -8.72
CA LYS A 159 -16.07 -8.87 -8.67
C LYS A 159 -16.44 -9.86 -7.57
N GLN A 160 -16.82 -9.40 -6.39
CA GLN A 160 -17.27 -10.25 -5.29
C GLN A 160 -18.60 -10.96 -5.63
N LYS A 161 -19.49 -10.38 -6.43
CA LYS A 161 -20.66 -11.12 -6.93
C LYS A 161 -20.30 -12.19 -7.95
N LYS A 162 -19.28 -11.95 -8.77
CA LYS A 162 -18.84 -12.84 -9.84
C LYS A 162 -17.96 -13.99 -9.34
N PHE A 163 -17.13 -13.72 -8.33
CA PHE A 163 -16.08 -14.61 -7.84
C PHE A 163 -16.12 -14.83 -6.32
N GLY A 164 -17.01 -14.16 -5.59
CA GLY A 164 -17.24 -14.45 -4.18
C GLY A 164 -17.84 -15.84 -4.04
N GLU A 165 -17.19 -16.66 -3.23
CA GLU A 165 -17.66 -18.00 -2.88
C GLU A 165 -18.85 -17.92 -1.91
#